data_AF-A0A1J7IH70-F1
#
_entry.id   AF-A0A1J7IH70-F1
#
_cell.length_a   1.000
_cell.length_b   1.000
_cell.length_c   1.000
_cell.angle_alpha   90.00
_cell.angle_beta   90.00
_cell.angle_gamma   90.00
#
_symmetry.space_group_name_H-M   'P 1'
#
loop_
_entity.id
_entity.type
_entity.pdbx_description
1 polymer ?
#
loop_
_entity_poly.entity_id
_entity_poly.type
_entity_poly.pdbx_seq_one_letter_code
_entity_poly.pdbx_strand_id
1 'polypeptide(L)'
;MQLGEVFTIIVSSAEYAKEVMKTQEIIFASRPIILASELLAYNSTDIAFSPYGDYWRHLRKICALELFTPKFINSFKPIREEVFTNLIEMIASEKGSPINLTEAVLSAIYTIISKSAFGKKDKDQE
;
A
#
# COMPACT_ATOMS: atom_id res chain seq x y z
N MET A 1 -27.26 -4.58 5.51
CA MET A 1 -27.14 -3.37 6.35
C MET A 1 -27.12 -2.17 5.42
N GLN A 2 -27.49 -0.97 5.88
CA GLN A 2 -27.48 0.23 5.04
C GLN A 2 -26.50 1.25 5.64
N LEU A 3 -25.50 1.67 4.85
CA LEU A 3 -24.54 2.71 5.20
C LEU A 3 -24.91 3.98 4.44
N GLY A 4 -25.66 4.87 5.10
CA GLY A 4 -26.25 6.03 4.45
C GLY A 4 -27.30 5.60 3.41
N GLU A 5 -27.08 5.90 2.14
CA GLU A 5 -27.96 5.48 1.04
C GLU A 5 -27.47 4.19 0.34
N VAL A 6 -26.32 3.66 0.77
CA VAL A 6 -25.67 2.52 0.12
C VAL A 6 -26.03 1.23 0.84
N PHE A 7 -26.62 0.29 0.10
CA PHE A 7 -26.81 -1.07 0.60
C PHE A 7 -25.45 -1.77 0.75
N THR A 8 -25.20 -2.37 1.91
CA THR A 8 -23.90 -2.98 2.24
C THR A 8 -24.07 -4.34 2.90
N ILE A 9 -23.26 -5.28 2.45
CA ILE A 9 -23.13 -6.62 3.04
C ILE A 9 -21.80 -6.68 3.80
N ILE A 10 -21.85 -7.09 5.07
CA ILE A 10 -20.65 -7.33 5.88
C ILE A 10 -20.32 -8.82 5.82
N VAL A 11 -19.09 -9.14 5.45
CA VAL A 11 -18.55 -10.50 5.46
C VAL A 11 -17.64 -10.64 6.68
N SER A 12 -18.08 -11.36 7.70
CA SER A 12 -17.42 -11.45 9.01
C SER A 12 -16.95 -12.86 9.41
N SER A 13 -16.93 -13.81 8.47
CA SER A 13 -16.36 -15.15 8.68
C SER A 13 -15.31 -15.48 7.62
N ALA A 14 -14.32 -16.29 8.00
CA ALA A 14 -13.29 -16.75 7.06
C ALA A 14 -13.87 -17.59 5.92
N GLU A 15 -14.91 -18.39 6.21
CA GLU A 15 -15.62 -19.18 5.22
C GLU A 15 -16.27 -18.31 4.14
N TYR A 16 -17.02 -17.28 4.53
CA TYR A 16 -17.66 -16.38 3.57
C TYR A 16 -16.65 -15.45 2.90
N ALA A 17 -15.58 -15.04 3.59
CA ALA A 17 -14.49 -14.28 2.97
C ALA A 17 -13.82 -15.07 1.85
N LYS A 18 -13.60 -16.38 2.04
CA LYS A 18 -13.09 -17.26 0.98
C LYS A 18 -14.06 -17.35 -0.20
N GLU A 19 -15.36 -17.46 0.06
CA GLU A 19 -16.35 -17.52 -1.00
C GLU A 19 -16.34 -16.24 -1.85
N VAL A 20 -16.32 -15.07 -1.21
CA VAL A 20 -16.33 -13.76 -1.89
C VAL A 20 -15.01 -13.45 -2.59
N MET A 21 -13.88 -13.67 -1.92
CA MET A 21 -12.56 -13.22 -2.38
C MET A 21 -11.83 -14.23 -3.26
N LYS A 22 -12.31 -15.47 -3.34
CA LYS A 22 -11.64 -16.55 -4.10
C LYS A 22 -12.61 -17.33 -4.99
N THR A 23 -13.71 -17.85 -4.45
CA THR A 23 -14.64 -18.67 -5.25
C THR A 23 -15.40 -17.81 -6.27
N GLN A 24 -15.89 -16.65 -5.84
CA GLN A 24 -16.67 -15.70 -6.63
C GLN A 24 -15.88 -14.41 -6.93
N GLU A 25 -14.55 -14.51 -6.97
CA GLU A 25 -13.65 -13.34 -6.96
C GLU A 25 -13.94 -12.35 -8.09
N ILE A 26 -14.27 -12.83 -9.29
CA ILE A 26 -14.55 -11.97 -10.45
C ILE A 26 -15.84 -11.15 -10.26
N ILE A 27 -16.86 -11.74 -9.61
CA ILE A 27 -18.16 -11.08 -9.36
C ILE A 27 -17.96 -9.91 -8.39
N PHE A 28 -17.14 -10.11 -7.37
CA PHE A 28 -16.89 -9.12 -6.31
C PHE A 28 -15.60 -8.31 -6.50
N ALA A 29 -14.88 -8.49 -7.60
CA ALA A 29 -13.60 -7.82 -7.84
C ALA A 29 -13.77 -6.33 -8.11
N SER A 30 -14.91 -5.91 -8.66
CA SER A 30 -15.13 -4.52 -9.04
C SER A 30 -15.22 -3.61 -7.81
N ARG A 31 -14.62 -2.41 -7.92
CA ARG A 31 -14.65 -1.40 -6.87
C ARG A 31 -15.83 -0.43 -7.08
N PRO A 32 -16.55 -0.06 -6.01
CA PRO A 32 -17.56 0.99 -6.12
C PRO A 32 -16.88 2.33 -6.42
N ILE A 33 -17.48 3.10 -7.31
CA ILE A 33 -17.04 4.46 -7.60
C ILE A 33 -17.57 5.36 -6.48
N ILE A 34 -16.67 6.08 -5.82
CA ILE A 34 -17.00 7.05 -4.78
C ILE A 34 -16.38 8.39 -5.13
N LEU A 35 -16.97 9.50 -4.68
CA LEU A 35 -16.51 10.85 -4.99
C LEU A 35 -15.01 11.06 -4.70
N ALA A 36 -14.51 10.48 -3.59
CA ALA A 36 -13.11 10.57 -3.23
C ALA A 36 -12.18 9.92 -4.27
N SER A 37 -12.54 8.76 -4.84
CA SER A 37 -11.72 8.09 -5.85
C SER A 37 -11.78 8.81 -7.19
N GLU A 38 -12.90 9.46 -7.51
CA GLU A 38 -13.00 10.28 -8.71
C GLU A 38 -12.05 11.49 -8.63
N LEU A 39 -12.04 12.18 -7.50
CA LEU A 39 -11.23 13.39 -7.31
C LEU A 39 -9.74 13.13 -7.07
N LEU A 40 -9.41 12.11 -6.27
CA LEU A 40 -8.03 11.88 -5.81
C LEU A 40 -7.31 10.80 -6.61
N ALA A 41 -8.04 9.96 -7.34
CA ALA A 41 -7.51 8.72 -7.91
C ALA A 41 -7.72 8.65 -9.43
N TYR A 42 -7.47 9.80 -10.10
CA TYR A 42 -7.51 9.94 -11.56
C TYR A 42 -8.84 9.45 -12.15
N ASN A 43 -9.97 9.93 -11.64
CA ASN A 43 -11.28 9.46 -12.04
C ASN A 43 -11.49 7.95 -11.82
N SER A 44 -11.03 7.43 -10.68
CA SER A 44 -11.05 6.00 -10.34
C SER A 44 -10.36 5.10 -11.38
N THR A 45 -9.20 5.52 -11.90
CA THR A 45 -8.40 4.73 -12.85
C THR A 45 -7.08 4.22 -12.26
N ASP A 46 -6.78 4.53 -11.00
CA ASP A 46 -5.62 3.94 -10.33
C ASP A 46 -5.82 2.43 -10.02
N ILE A 47 -4.75 1.77 -9.59
CA ILE A 47 -4.74 0.32 -9.33
C ILE A 47 -5.64 -0.13 -8.16
N ALA A 48 -5.93 0.77 -7.21
CA ALA A 48 -6.70 0.46 -6.00
C ALA A 48 -8.21 0.68 -6.17
N PHE A 49 -8.63 1.71 -6.91
CA PHE A 49 -10.05 2.07 -7.07
C PHE A 49 -10.65 1.78 -8.44
N SER A 50 -9.87 1.37 -9.44
CA SER A 50 -10.43 1.09 -10.76
C SER A 50 -11.42 -0.09 -10.74
N PRO A 51 -12.59 0.05 -11.41
CA PRO A 51 -13.52 -1.06 -11.61
C PRO A 51 -12.84 -2.24 -12.30
N TYR A 52 -13.31 -3.46 -12.00
CA TYR A 52 -12.74 -4.65 -12.62
C TYR A 52 -13.05 -4.68 -14.11
N GLY A 53 -12.01 -4.84 -14.93
CA GLY A 53 -12.11 -4.85 -16.40
C GLY A 53 -10.75 -5.09 -17.04
N ASP A 54 -10.68 -5.06 -18.38
CA ASP A 54 -9.43 -5.27 -19.13
C ASP A 54 -8.33 -4.30 -18.71
N TYR A 55 -8.69 -3.04 -18.51
CA TYR A 55 -7.77 -2.00 -18.07
C TYR A 55 -7.12 -2.34 -16.71
N TRP A 56 -7.94 -2.61 -15.69
CA TRP A 56 -7.42 -2.97 -14.36
C TRP A 56 -6.60 -4.27 -14.40
N ARG A 57 -7.04 -5.28 -15.17
CA ARG A 57 -6.27 -6.52 -15.35
C ARG A 57 -4.89 -6.26 -15.96
N HIS A 58 -4.81 -5.36 -16.93
CA HIS A 58 -3.56 -4.97 -17.56
C HIS A 58 -2.64 -4.24 -16.57
N LEU A 59 -3.15 -3.24 -15.85
CA LEU A 59 -2.39 -2.55 -14.81
C LEU A 59 -1.88 -3.51 -13.73
N ARG A 60 -2.75 -4.39 -13.23
CA ARG A 60 -2.36 -5.40 -12.23
C ARG A 60 -1.27 -6.33 -12.75
N LYS A 61 -1.34 -6.73 -14.02
CA LYS A 61 -0.31 -7.55 -14.66
C LYS A 61 1.04 -6.83 -14.69
N ILE A 62 1.07 -5.55 -15.06
CA ILE A 62 2.30 -4.74 -15.02
C ILE A 62 2.87 -4.69 -13.60
N CYS A 63 2.04 -4.36 -12.60
CA CYS A 63 2.51 -4.31 -11.21
C CYS A 63 3.06 -5.66 -10.73
N ALA A 64 2.39 -6.77 -11.06
CA ALA A 64 2.82 -8.10 -10.66
C ALA A 64 4.15 -8.52 -11.32
N LEU A 65 4.33 -8.22 -12.61
CA LEU A 65 5.50 -8.64 -13.39
C LEU A 65 6.71 -7.73 -13.20
N GLU A 66 6.51 -6.46 -12.87
CA GLU A 66 7.60 -5.49 -12.79
C GLU A 66 7.88 -5.07 -11.34
N LEU A 67 6.84 -4.68 -10.60
CA LEU A 67 6.99 -4.03 -9.29
C LEU A 67 6.96 -4.99 -8.09
N PHE A 68 6.21 -6.08 -8.19
CA PHE A 68 6.02 -7.02 -7.08
C PHE A 68 6.81 -8.33 -7.26
N THR A 69 7.87 -8.29 -8.05
CA THR A 69 8.77 -9.44 -8.20
C THR A 69 9.76 -9.52 -7.02
N PRO A 70 10.20 -10.74 -6.63
CA PRO A 70 11.25 -10.89 -5.62
C PRO A 70 12.52 -10.12 -5.97
N LYS A 71 12.89 -10.06 -7.26
CA LYS A 71 14.05 -9.32 -7.75
C LYS A 71 13.91 -7.81 -7.48
N PHE A 72 12.77 -7.22 -7.85
CA PHE A 72 12.50 -5.80 -7.62
C PHE A 72 12.40 -5.49 -6.12
N ILE A 73 11.72 -6.32 -5.33
CA ILE A 73 11.62 -6.11 -3.88
C ILE A 73 12.98 -6.22 -3.19
N ASN A 74 13.84 -7.15 -3.64
CA ASN A 74 15.17 -7.35 -3.06
C ASN A 74 16.18 -6.28 -3.46
N SER A 75 15.99 -5.57 -4.57
CA SER A 75 16.88 -4.45 -4.93
C SER A 75 16.83 -3.31 -3.89
N PHE A 76 15.70 -3.14 -3.20
CA PHE A 76 15.55 -2.15 -2.11
C PHE A 76 15.90 -2.69 -0.72
N LYS A 77 16.42 -3.92 -0.61
CA LYS A 77 16.86 -4.49 0.67
C LYS A 77 17.88 -3.59 1.40
N PRO A 78 18.91 -3.03 0.74
CA PRO A 78 19.87 -2.16 1.41
C PRO A 78 19.22 -0.90 2.03
N ILE A 79 18.21 -0.32 1.36
CA ILE A 79 17.48 0.84 1.88
C ILE A 79 16.70 0.48 3.15
N ARG A 80 16.04 -0.69 3.15
CA ARG A 80 15.31 -1.16 4.34
C ARG A 80 16.26 -1.42 5.50
N GLU A 81 17.37 -2.10 5.25
CA GLU A 81 18.38 -2.38 6.29
C GLU A 81 18.97 -1.09 6.87
N GLU A 82 19.33 -0.12 6.04
CA GLU A 82 19.80 1.21 6.45
C GLU A 82 18.76 1.91 7.34
N VAL A 83 17.51 2.04 6.88
CA VAL A 83 16.46 2.77 7.60
C VAL A 83 16.07 2.08 8.92
N PHE A 84 15.97 0.75 8.94
CA PHE A 84 15.63 0.02 10.16
C PHE A 84 16.77 0.01 11.17
N THR A 85 18.03 -0.06 10.72
CA THR A 85 19.18 0.06 11.63
C THR A 85 19.15 1.42 12.33
N ASN A 86 18.98 2.51 11.58
CA ASN A 86 18.88 3.87 12.15
C ASN A 86 17.69 4.00 13.12
N LEU A 87 16.55 3.37 12.80
CA LEU A 87 15.39 3.38 13.69
C LEU A 87 15.69 2.68 15.02
N ILE A 88 16.35 1.53 14.99
CA ILE A 88 16.75 0.78 16.19
C ILE A 88 17.75 1.58 17.01
N GLU A 89 18.74 2.20 16.37
CA GLU A 89 19.74 3.05 17.03
C GLU A 89 19.10 4.26 17.72
N MET A 90 18.15 4.94 17.06
CA MET A 90 17.40 6.05 17.66
C MET A 90 16.59 5.59 18.87
N ILE A 91 15.91 4.45 18.78
CA ILE A 91 15.16 3.91 19.91
C ILE A 91 16.11 3.56 21.07
N ALA A 92 17.28 3.01 20.76
CA ALA A 92 18.28 2.66 21.77
C ALA A 92 18.90 3.90 22.45
N SER A 93 19.05 5.02 21.73
CA SER A 93 19.58 6.26 22.31
C SER A 93 18.61 6.93 23.28
N GLU A 94 17.31 6.75 23.10
CA GLU A 94 16.25 7.30 23.95
C GLU A 94 15.93 6.42 25.18
N LYS A 95 16.90 5.62 25.63
CA LYS A 95 16.71 4.67 26.74
C LYS A 95 16.27 5.40 28.03
N GLY A 96 15.09 5.04 28.52
CA GLY A 96 14.52 5.61 29.75
C GLY A 96 13.64 6.83 29.51
N SER A 97 13.54 7.31 28.26
CA SER A 97 12.62 8.36 27.83
C SER A 97 11.39 7.77 27.14
N PRO A 98 10.20 8.39 27.26
CA PRO A 98 9.06 8.02 26.43
C PRO A 98 9.29 8.40 24.97
N ILE A 99 8.95 7.49 24.05
CA ILE A 99 9.13 7.69 22.60
C ILE A 99 7.78 7.55 21.89
N ASN A 100 7.52 8.40 20.90
CA ASN A 100 6.41 8.23 19.97
C ASN A 100 6.77 7.21 18.88
N LEU A 101 6.52 5.92 19.15
CA LEU A 101 6.80 4.84 18.19
C LEU A 101 5.97 4.93 16.91
N THR A 102 4.75 5.48 16.97
CA THR A 102 3.89 5.63 15.79
C THR A 102 4.55 6.55 14.78
N GLU A 103 5.00 7.72 15.23
CA GLU A 103 5.68 8.69 14.39
C GLU A 103 7.02 8.16 13.87
N ALA A 104 7.80 7.50 14.73
CA ALA A 104 9.09 6.91 14.34
C ALA A 104 8.94 5.85 13.23
N VAL A 105 7.98 4.93 13.37
CA VAL A 105 7.71 3.88 12.38
C VAL A 105 7.14 4.48 11.09
N LEU A 106 6.22 5.43 11.17
CA LEU A 106 5.69 6.09 9.98
C LEU A 106 6.79 6.83 9.21
N SER A 107 7.67 7.56 9.91
CA SER A 107 8.81 8.23 9.31
C SER A 107 9.75 7.26 8.58
N ALA A 108 10.02 6.10 9.19
CA ALA A 108 10.80 5.03 8.57
C ALA A 108 10.12 4.49 7.30
N ILE A 109 8.81 4.21 7.34
CA ILE A 109 8.03 3.74 6.19
C ILE A 109 8.06 4.77 5.07
N TYR A 110 7.80 6.05 5.38
CA TYR A 110 7.86 7.13 4.39
C TYR A 110 9.25 7.25 3.76
N THR A 111 10.31 7.14 4.57
CA THR A 111 11.69 7.19 4.08
C THR A 111 11.99 6.04 3.13
N ILE A 112 11.55 4.81 3.46
CA ILE A 112 11.70 3.64 2.58
C ILE A 112 10.96 3.87 1.27
N ILE A 113 9.68 4.22 1.32
CA ILE A 113 8.85 4.42 0.12
C ILE A 113 9.44 5.53 -0.76
N SER A 114 9.85 6.64 -0.16
CA SER A 114 10.39 7.80 -0.89
C SER A 114 11.74 7.48 -1.55
N LYS A 115 12.66 6.84 -0.81
CA LYS A 115 13.95 6.40 -1.38
C LYS A 115 13.77 5.33 -2.46
N SER A 116 12.78 4.44 -2.31
CA SER A 116 12.47 3.43 -3.32
C SER A 116 11.85 4.02 -4.58
N ALA A 117 10.97 5.02 -4.45
CA ALA A 117 10.27 5.63 -5.58
C ALA A 117 11.11 6.67 -6.33
N PHE A 118 11.88 7.49 -5.60
CA PHE A 118 12.58 8.65 -6.16
C PHE A 118 14.11 8.53 -6.14
N GLY A 119 14.66 7.45 -5.57
CA GLY A 119 16.09 7.30 -5.36
C GLY A 119 16.60 8.04 -4.12
N LYS A 120 17.93 8.05 -3.94
CA LYS A 120 18.56 8.88 -2.90
C LYS A 120 18.58 10.33 -3.40
N LYS A 121 18.33 11.30 -2.51
CA LYS A 121 18.76 12.67 -2.79
C LYS A 121 20.28 12.65 -2.93
N ASP A 122 20.79 13.01 -4.10
CA ASP A 122 22.20 13.38 -4.20
C ASP A 122 22.43 14.57 -3.26
N LYS A 123 23.52 14.51 -2.50
CA LYS A 123 23.92 15.59 -1.59
C LYS A 123 24.48 16.81 -2.35
N ASP A 124 24.47 16.79 -3.68
CA ASP A 124 25.07 17.82 -4.54
C ASP A 124 24.03 18.80 -5.12
N GLN A 125 23.13 19.30 -4.26
CA GLN A 125 22.38 20.52 -4.53
C GLN A 125 22.35 21.37 -3.25
N GLU A 126 23.48 22.00 -2.96
CA GLU A 126 23.56 23.33 -2.33
C GLU A 126 23.53 24.41 -3.43
#